data_AF-A0A832GN59-F1
#
_entry.id   AF-A0A832GN59-F1
#
_cell.length_a   1.000
_cell.length_b   1.000
_cell.length_c   1.000
_cell.angle_alpha   90.00
_cell.angle_beta   90.00
_cell.angle_gamma   90.00
#
_symmetry.space_group_name_H-M   'P 1'
#
loop_
_entity.id
_entity.type
_entity.pdbx_description
1 polymer ?
#
loop_
_entity_poly.entity_id
_entity_poly.type
_entity_poly.pdbx_seq_one_letter_code
_entity_poly.pdbx_strand_id
1 'polypeptide(L)'
;MASKLKDILLRIEVYITQENWDQALCLYEELDKNWDKLLSEVPEAELEELYKVISFIATLLQEKYTELKKEERYLQARRAYEKLS
;
A
#
# COMPACT_ATOMS: atom_id res chain seq x y z
N MET A 1 7.27 18.68 -14.55
CA MET A 1 7.24 17.24 -14.88
C MET A 1 7.16 16.54 -13.54
N ALA A 2 6.20 15.63 -13.32
CA ALA A 2 6.16 14.89 -12.06
C ALA A 2 7.42 14.01 -11.94
N SER A 3 8.00 13.92 -10.74
CA SER A 3 9.09 12.99 -10.50
C SER A 3 8.64 11.54 -10.72
N LYS A 4 9.55 10.70 -11.23
CA LYS A 4 9.29 9.27 -11.47
C LYS A 4 8.84 8.55 -10.20
N LEU A 5 9.33 8.99 -9.03
CA LEU A 5 8.92 8.51 -7.72
C LEU A 5 7.42 8.74 -7.48
N LYS A 6 6.96 9.98 -7.72
CA LYS A 6 5.54 10.35 -7.56
C LYS A 6 4.63 9.52 -8.44
N ASP A 7 5.00 9.32 -9.70
CA ASP A 7 4.21 8.51 -10.63
C ASP A 7 4.09 7.05 -10.19
N ILE A 8 5.17 6.45 -9.67
CA ILE A 8 5.14 5.08 -9.15
C ILE A 8 4.23 4.98 -7.92
N LEU A 9 4.35 5.92 -6.98
CA LEU A 9 3.53 5.95 -5.77
C LEU A 9 2.03 6.11 -6.10
N LEU A 10 1.68 7.00 -7.02
CA LEU A 10 0.28 7.16 -7.47
C LEU A 10 -0.25 5.89 -8.15
N ARG A 11 0.58 5.17 -8.90
CA ARG A 11 0.17 3.87 -9.48
C ARG A 11 -0.05 2.81 -8.40
N ILE A 12 0.80 2.76 -7.37
CA ILE A 12 0.60 1.87 -6.21
C ILE A 12 -0.73 2.20 -5.54
N GLU A 13 -1.02 3.47 -5.27
CA GLU A 13 -2.30 3.92 -4.71
C GLU A 13 -3.50 3.44 -5.54
N VAL A 14 -3.44 3.61 -6.86
CA VAL A 14 -4.52 3.17 -7.77
C VAL A 14 -4.71 1.65 -7.70
N TYR A 15 -3.64 0.85 -7.73
CA TYR A 15 -3.75 -0.60 -7.66
C TYR A 15 -4.29 -1.08 -6.31
N ILE A 16 -3.89 -0.45 -5.19
CA ILE A 16 -4.45 -0.76 -3.86
C ILE A 16 -5.95 -0.45 -3.84
N THR A 17 -6.37 0.71 -4.38
CA THR A 17 -7.78 1.11 -4.44
C THR A 17 -8.63 0.18 -5.30
N GLN A 18 -8.03 -0.44 -6.32
CA GLN A 18 -8.65 -1.44 -7.18
C GLN A 18 -8.55 -2.87 -6.62
N GLU A 19 -7.99 -3.05 -5.43
CA GLU A 19 -7.71 -4.35 -4.80
C GLU A 19 -6.84 -5.28 -5.68
N ASN A 20 -6.02 -4.69 -6.55
CA ASN A 20 -5.05 -5.40 -7.39
C ASN A 20 -3.71 -5.52 -6.66
N TRP A 21 -3.69 -6.36 -5.63
CA TRP A 21 -2.59 -6.49 -4.68
C TRP A 21 -1.28 -6.94 -5.32
N ASP A 22 -1.34 -7.86 -6.30
CA ASP A 22 -0.14 -8.38 -6.97
C ASP A 22 0.60 -7.28 -7.73
N GLN A 23 -0.13 -6.43 -8.46
CA GLN A 23 0.47 -5.31 -9.20
C GLN A 23 0.98 -4.22 -8.25
N ALA A 24 0.26 -3.93 -7.17
CA ALA A 24 0.70 -2.99 -6.15
C ALA A 24 2.02 -3.45 -5.49
N LEU A 25 2.10 -4.74 -5.14
CA LEU A 25 3.30 -5.32 -4.53
C LEU A 25 4.48 -5.32 -5.49
N CYS A 26 4.27 -5.74 -6.74
CA CYS A 26 5.31 -5.73 -7.77
C CYS A 26 5.93 -4.35 -7.94
N LEU A 27 5.09 -3.30 -8.04
CA LEU A 27 5.58 -1.92 -8.12
C LEU A 27 6.31 -1.46 -6.87
N TYR A 28 5.82 -1.84 -5.68
CA TYR A 28 6.50 -1.50 -4.43
C TYR A 28 7.88 -2.15 -4.33
N GLU A 29 8.03 -3.42 -4.72
CA GLU A 29 9.32 -4.10 -4.71
C GLU A 29 10.31 -3.49 -5.72
N GLU A 30 9.83 -3.06 -6.90
CA GLU A 30 10.66 -2.33 -7.85
C GLU A 30 11.07 -0.95 -7.32
N LEU A 31 10.15 -0.27 -6.66
CA LEU A 31 10.37 1.03 -6.02
C LEU A 31 11.44 0.93 -4.92
N ASP A 32 11.30 -0.04 -4.01
CA ASP A 32 12.19 -0.25 -2.86
C ASP A 32 13.64 -0.47 -3.32
N LYS A 33 13.84 -1.30 -4.36
CA LYS A 33 15.16 -1.54 -4.96
C LYS A 33 15.83 -0.30 -5.54
N ASN A 34 15.05 0.73 -5.89
CA ASN A 34 15.54 1.94 -6.55
C ASN A 34 15.30 3.21 -5.71
N TRP A 35 14.92 3.07 -4.44
CA TRP A 35 14.40 4.16 -3.62
C TRP A 35 15.36 5.35 -3.54
N ASP A 36 16.60 5.11 -3.14
CA ASP A 36 17.60 6.18 -2.95
C ASP A 36 17.88 6.95 -4.25
N LYS A 37 17.94 6.22 -5.38
CA LYS A 37 18.13 6.82 -6.70
C LYS A 37 16.95 7.70 -7.06
N LEU A 38 15.73 7.16 -6.96
CA LEU A 38 14.51 7.89 -7.32
C LEU A 38 14.30 9.11 -6.42
N LEU A 39 14.62 9.00 -5.12
CA LEU A 39 14.54 10.09 -4.16
C LEU A 39 15.52 11.22 -4.50
N SER A 40 16.74 10.89 -4.92
CA SER A 40 17.74 11.90 -5.31
C SER A 40 17.35 12.74 -6.54
N GLU A 41 16.41 12.23 -7.36
CA GLU A 41 15.89 12.90 -8.54
C GLU A 41 14.66 13.78 -8.24
N VAL A 42 14.17 13.78 -6.99
CA VAL A 42 12.99 14.54 -6.57
C VAL A 42 13.34 16.01 -6.30
N PRO A 43 12.65 16.98 -6.94
CA PRO A 43 12.77 18.38 -6.58
C PRO A 43 12.24 18.64 -5.16
N GLU A 44 12.92 19.50 -4.40
CA GLU A 44 12.51 19.86 -3.03
C GLU A 44 11.04 20.34 -2.96
N ALA A 45 10.59 21.06 -3.99
CA ALA A 45 9.20 21.53 -4.12
C ALA A 45 8.15 20.41 -4.20
N GLU A 46 8.53 19.18 -4.57
CA GLU A 46 7.62 18.02 -4.66
C GLU A 46 7.60 17.18 -3.38
N LEU A 47 8.50 17.42 -2.43
CA LEU A 47 8.63 16.59 -1.22
C LEU A 47 7.34 16.59 -0.40
N GLU A 48 6.71 17.76 -0.20
CA GLU A 48 5.48 17.84 0.59
C GLU A 48 4.34 17.01 -0.03
N GLU A 49 4.22 17.04 -1.36
CA GLU A 49 3.21 16.25 -2.07
C GLU A 49 3.49 14.75 -1.97
N LEU A 50 4.76 14.34 -2.09
CA LEU A 50 5.16 12.95 -1.90
C LEU A 50 4.85 12.45 -0.49
N TYR A 51 5.12 13.27 0.53
CA TYR A 51 4.75 12.93 1.90
C TYR A 51 3.25 12.69 2.06
N LYS A 52 2.41 13.51 1.42
CA LYS A 52 0.95 13.33 1.44
C LYS A 52 0.54 12.02 0.79
N VAL A 53 1.08 11.69 -0.38
CA VAL A 53 0.78 10.44 -1.09
C VAL A 53 1.21 9.22 -0.26
N ILE A 54 2.43 9.21 0.26
CA ILE A 54 2.94 8.11 1.09
C ILE A 54 2.07 7.92 2.35
N SER A 55 1.72 9.02 3.02
CA SER A 55 0.87 8.97 4.22
C SER A 55 -0.53 8.43 3.92
N PHE A 56 -1.09 8.80 2.76
CA PHE A 56 -2.37 8.29 2.31
C PHE A 56 -2.32 6.78 2.03
N ILE A 57 -1.31 6.31 1.28
CA ILE A 57 -1.09 4.88 1.01
C ILE A 57 -0.94 4.09 2.31
N ALA A 58 -0.14 4.60 3.27
CA ALA A 58 0.05 3.95 4.57
C ALA A 58 -1.27 3.82 5.34
N THR A 59 -2.11 4.86 5.33
CA THR A 59 -3.43 4.85 5.97
C THR A 59 -4.35 3.81 5.32
N LEU A 60 -4.41 3.79 3.99
CA LEU A 60 -5.22 2.85 3.21
C LEU A 60 -4.85 1.39 3.49
N LEU A 61 -3.54 1.09 3.54
CA LEU A 61 -3.04 -0.25 3.87
C LEU A 61 -3.39 -0.66 5.30
N GLN A 62 -3.31 0.28 6.25
CA GLN A 62 -3.64 0.01 7.65
C GLN A 62 -5.14 -0.31 7.86
N GLU A 63 -6.02 0.39 7.14
CA GLU A 63 -7.45 0.11 7.12
C GLU A 63 -7.72 -1.31 6.60
N LYS A 64 -7.17 -1.65 5.43
CA LYS A 64 -7.31 -2.97 4.80
C LYS A 64 -6.75 -4.09 5.67
N TYR A 65 -5.60 -3.88 6.32
CA TYR A 65 -5.05 -4.82 7.29
C TYR A 65 -6.00 -5.06 8.48
N THR A 66 -6.61 -4.00 8.99
CA THR A 66 -7.56 -4.09 10.11
C THR A 66 -8.81 -4.88 9.72
N GLU A 67 -9.32 -4.69 8.49
CA GLU A 67 -10.44 -5.48 7.94
C GLU A 67 -10.08 -6.96 7.84
N LEU A 68 -8.94 -7.30 7.24
CA LEU A 68 -8.47 -8.68 7.12
C LEU A 68 -8.29 -9.35 8.48
N LYS A 69 -7.77 -8.63 9.48
CA LYS A 69 -7.64 -9.14 10.85
C LYS A 69 -8.98 -9.42 11.51
N LYS A 70 -10.01 -8.60 11.26
CA LYS A 70 -11.37 -8.85 11.77
C LYS A 70 -11.96 -10.11 11.13
N GLU A 71 -11.82 -10.24 9.81
CA GLU A 71 -12.32 -11.41 9.08
C GLU A 71 -11.63 -12.70 9.53
N GLU A 72 -10.30 -12.67 9.70
CA GLU A 72 -9.54 -13.81 10.23
C GLU A 72 -10.09 -14.27 11.59
N ARG A 73 -10.34 -13.34 12.52
CA ARG A 73 -10.90 -13.65 13.84
C ARG A 73 -12.30 -14.25 13.75
N TYR A 74 -13.14 -13.72 12.86
CA TYR A 74 -14.49 -14.24 12.62
C TYR A 74 -14.44 -15.69 12.11
N LEU A 75 -13.61 -15.96 11.10
CA LEU A 75 -13.43 -17.31 10.53
C LEU A 75 -12.88 -18.30 11.56
N GLN A 76 -11.94 -17.87 12.40
CA GLN A 76 -11.41 -18.69 13.50
C GLN A 76 -12.51 -19.05 14.51
N ALA A 77 -13.32 -18.07 14.92
CA ALA A 77 -14.43 -18.31 15.84
C ALA A 77 -15.46 -19.28 15.24
N ARG A 78 -15.85 -19.07 13.98
CA ARG A 78 -16.80 -19.95 13.27
C ARG A 78 -16.32 -21.40 13.23
N ARG A 79 -15.05 -21.63 12.87
CA ARG A 79 -14.44 -22.98 12.85
C ARG A 79 -14.43 -23.62 14.24
N ALA A 80 -14.28 -22.84 15.31
CA ALA A 80 -14.34 -23.36 16.67
C ALA A 80 -15.76 -23.84 17.02
N TYR A 81 -16.79 -23.10 16.63
CA TYR A 81 -18.20 -23.51 16.83
C TYR A 81 -18.58 -24.73 15.98
N GLU A 82 -18.18 -24.80 14.72
CA GLU A 82 -18.45 -25.96 13.84
C GLU A 82 -17.78 -27.26 14.33
N LYS A 83 -16.70 -27.16 15.12
CA LYS A 83 -16.08 -28.34 15.77
C LYS A 83 -16.80 -28.80 17.03
N LEU A 84 -17.68 -27.98 17.58
CA LEU A 84 -18.43 -28.24 18.82
C LEU A 84 -19.86 -28.73 18.55
N SER A 85 -20.36 -28.56 17.31
CA SER A 85 -21.66 -29.07 16.82
C SER A 85 -21.51 -30.44 16.17
#